data_AF-A0A2P5FI93-F1
#
_entry.id   AF-A0A2P5FI93-F1
#
_cell.length_a   1.000
_cell.length_b   1.000
_cell.length_c   1.000
_cell.angle_alpha   90.00
_cell.angle_beta   90.00
_cell.angle_gamma   90.00
#
_symmetry.space_group_name_H-M   'P 1'
#
loop_
_entity.id
_entity.type
_entity.pdbx_description
1 polymer ?
#
loop_
_entity_poly.entity_id
_entity_poly.type
_entity_poly.pdbx_seq_one_letter_code
_entity_poly.pdbx_strand_id
1 'polypeptide(L)'
;MGFYETVEKIDKETENEQDSEHDPFTPLNELIGNASTNTPSTQIGKKGRKRARRADLLIDVISDLVKQICALHASTGKNIRRLIDCYQFEADGIARRMKVFDKLKNIDGLPNDEQVRVGQLLVQNQVNTNLFFTLDDEFKLGFLIQLLD
;
A
#
# COMPACT_ATOMS: atom_id res chain seq x y z
N MET A 1 19.32 14.51 -20.63
CA MET A 1 17.95 15.03 -20.47
C MET A 1 17.05 13.82 -20.22
N GLY A 2 16.45 13.56 -19.06
CA GLY A 2 16.35 14.28 -17.81
C GLY A 2 15.42 13.47 -16.90
N PHE A 3 15.93 12.46 -16.19
CA PHE A 3 15.18 11.80 -15.12
C PHE A 3 15.17 12.63 -13.82
N TYR A 4 15.97 13.70 -13.78
CA TYR A 4 16.01 14.67 -12.68
C TYR A 4 14.86 15.71 -12.76
N GLU A 5 14.24 15.85 -13.93
CA GLU A 5 13.23 16.91 -14.18
C GLU A 5 11.82 16.52 -13.68
N THR A 6 11.56 15.23 -13.51
CA THR A 6 10.29 14.72 -12.97
C THR A 6 10.25 14.67 -11.44
N VAL A 7 11.40 14.70 -10.78
CA VAL A 7 11.49 14.71 -9.30
C VAL A 7 11.41 16.14 -8.76
N GLU A 8 12.02 17.12 -9.45
CA GLU A 8 11.89 18.54 -9.08
C GLU A 8 10.47 19.10 -9.27
N LYS A 9 9.61 18.45 -10.07
CA LYS A 9 8.23 18.87 -10.27
C LYS A 9 7.29 18.46 -9.14
N ILE A 10 7.70 17.51 -8.29
CA ILE A 10 6.93 17.07 -7.11
C ILE A 10 7.23 17.96 -5.90
N ASP A 11 8.39 18.62 -5.88
CA ASP A 11 8.83 19.50 -4.77
C ASP A 11 8.23 20.91 -4.82
N LYS A 12 7.50 21.28 -5.88
CA LYS A 12 6.97 22.65 -6.07
C LYS A 12 5.44 22.79 -6.06
N GLU A 13 4.69 21.70 -5.88
CA GLU A 13 3.22 21.75 -5.74
C GLU A 13 2.72 21.60 -4.29
N THR A 14 3.62 21.63 -3.31
CA THR A 14 3.28 21.54 -1.87
C THR A 14 3.30 22.88 -1.14
N GLU A 15 3.64 23.98 -1.82
CA GLU A 15 3.54 25.33 -1.27
C GLU A 15 2.30 26.03 -1.82
N ASN A 16 1.30 26.21 -0.94
CA ASN A 16 0.02 26.92 -1.12
C ASN A 16 -1.20 26.02 -1.40
N GLU A 17 -1.66 25.32 -0.38
CA GLU A 17 -3.05 25.45 0.06
C GLU A 17 -3.12 25.18 1.56
N GLN A 18 -2.95 26.27 2.30
CA GLN A 18 -3.22 26.42 3.70
C GLN A 18 -4.74 26.42 3.90
N ASP A 19 -5.34 25.35 4.40
CA ASP A 19 -6.29 25.44 5.52
C ASP A 19 -6.80 24.07 6.02
N SER A 20 -6.97 24.02 7.34
CA SER A 20 -7.48 22.93 8.19
C SER A 20 -6.51 21.78 8.48
N GLU A 21 -5.49 22.12 9.27
CA GLU A 21 -4.91 21.18 10.23
C GLU A 21 -6.03 20.72 11.20
N HIS A 22 -6.82 19.72 10.78
CA HIS A 22 -7.68 19.00 11.70
C HIS A 22 -6.78 18.04 12.46
N ASP A 23 -6.12 18.57 13.49
CA ASP A 23 -5.43 17.76 14.49
C ASP A 23 -6.48 16.79 15.09
N PRO A 24 -6.32 15.47 14.93
CA PRO A 24 -7.29 14.51 15.48
C PRO A 24 -7.39 14.58 17.02
N PHE A 25 -6.51 15.34 17.69
CA PHE A 25 -6.54 15.61 19.12
C PHE A 25 -7.15 16.97 19.51
N THR A 26 -7.59 17.81 18.55
CA THR A 26 -8.27 19.09 18.88
C THR A 26 -9.46 18.91 19.85
N PRO A 27 -10.32 17.86 19.72
CA PRO A 27 -11.44 17.64 20.64
C PRO A 27 -11.00 17.33 22.08
N LEU A 28 -9.79 16.81 22.28
CA LEU A 28 -9.25 16.46 23.60
C LEU A 28 -8.78 17.72 24.34
N ASN A 29 -8.17 18.67 23.63
CA ASN A 29 -7.67 19.91 24.20
C ASN A 29 -8.81 20.85 24.63
N GLU A 30 -9.91 20.92 23.88
CA GLU A 30 -11.12 21.65 24.30
C GLU A 30 -11.78 21.04 25.54
N LEU A 31 -11.74 19.71 25.72
CA LEU A 31 -12.34 19.06 26.88
C LEU A 31 -11.56 19.34 28.18
N ILE A 32 -10.23 19.49 28.08
CA ILE A 32 -9.33 19.76 29.21
C ILE A 32 -9.40 21.24 29.63
N GLY A 33 -9.54 22.18 28.69
CA GLY A 33 -9.69 23.62 28.97
C GLY A 33 -10.95 23.97 29.78
N ASN A 34 -11.99 23.14 29.70
CA ASN A 34 -13.28 23.36 30.34
C ASN A 34 -13.35 22.90 31.81
N ALA A 35 -12.24 22.35 32.33
CA ALA A 35 -12.18 21.77 33.68
C ALA A 35 -11.72 22.76 34.76
N SER A 36 -11.35 24.00 34.42
CA SER A 36 -10.84 24.97 35.39
C SER A 36 -11.48 26.34 35.22
N THR A 37 -12.46 26.66 36.07
CA THR A 37 -12.52 27.91 36.86
C THR A 37 -13.80 28.00 37.69
N ASN A 38 -13.59 28.13 39.01
CA ASN A 38 -14.38 28.88 39.99
C ASN A 38 -15.77 28.37 40.41
N THR A 39 -15.81 27.80 41.62
CA THR A 39 -16.98 27.64 42.49
C THR A 39 -17.46 28.99 43.03
N PRO A 40 -18.80 29.16 43.17
CA PRO A 40 -19.32 29.60 44.45
C PRO A 40 -20.36 28.63 45.03
N SER A 41 -20.45 28.72 46.35
CA SER A 41 -21.17 27.84 47.28
C SER A 41 -22.70 27.83 47.13
N THR A 42 -23.27 26.72 47.59
CA THR A 42 -24.64 26.52 48.10
C THR A 42 -25.76 26.23 47.09
N GLN A 43 -26.09 24.95 46.92
CA GLN A 43 -27.42 24.40 47.19
C GLN A 43 -27.40 22.87 47.06
N ILE A 44 -27.82 22.20 48.13
CA ILE A 44 -28.02 20.76 48.22
C ILE A 44 -29.29 20.43 47.40
N GLY A 45 -29.10 19.80 46.24
CA GLY A 45 -30.22 19.39 45.38
C GLY A 45 -29.78 18.42 44.27
N LYS A 46 -30.12 17.14 44.43
CA LYS A 46 -30.17 16.08 43.39
C LYS A 46 -28.97 16.04 42.41
N LYS A 47 -27.76 15.72 42.91
CA LYS A 47 -26.51 15.62 42.10
C LYS A 47 -26.26 14.27 41.40
N GLY A 48 -27.23 13.37 41.30
CA GLY A 48 -27.03 12.07 40.64
C GLY A 48 -27.09 12.12 39.09
N ARG A 49 -27.91 13.01 38.52
CA ARG A 49 -28.32 12.89 37.10
C ARG A 49 -27.39 13.57 36.08
N LYS A 50 -26.60 14.57 36.49
CA LYS A 50 -25.68 15.30 35.59
C LYS A 50 -24.32 14.61 35.43
N ARG A 51 -23.87 13.85 36.44
CA ARG A 51 -22.57 13.16 36.43
C ARG A 51 -22.62 11.88 35.57
N ALA A 52 -23.73 11.14 35.61
CA ALA A 52 -23.95 9.97 34.74
C ALA A 52 -23.90 10.36 33.25
N ARG A 53 -24.68 11.38 32.84
CA ARG A 53 -24.71 11.84 31.43
C ARG A 53 -23.35 12.27 30.86
N ARG A 54 -22.45 12.84 31.68
CA ARG A 54 -21.09 13.23 31.24
C ARG A 54 -20.17 12.02 31.11
N ALA A 55 -20.32 11.00 31.95
CA ALA A 55 -19.59 9.75 31.82
C ALA A 55 -20.03 9.00 30.56
N ASP A 56 -21.32 8.99 30.26
CA ASP A 56 -21.87 8.37 29.05
C ASP A 56 -21.31 9.03 27.78
N LEU A 57 -21.28 10.38 27.73
CA LEU A 57 -20.66 11.14 26.63
C LEU A 57 -19.17 10.82 26.45
N LEU A 58 -18.41 10.67 27.54
CA LEU A 58 -16.99 10.31 27.46
C LEU A 58 -16.79 8.88 26.95
N ILE A 59 -17.64 7.94 27.38
CA ILE A 59 -17.63 6.56 26.92
C ILE A 59 -17.95 6.50 25.41
N ASP A 60 -18.90 7.29 24.94
CA ASP A 60 -19.26 7.38 23.53
C ASP A 60 -18.08 7.91 22.69
N VAL A 61 -17.42 9.00 23.14
CA VAL A 61 -16.23 9.55 22.47
C VAL A 61 -15.10 8.52 22.41
N ILE A 62 -14.83 7.81 23.52
CA ILE A 62 -13.80 6.76 23.55
C ILE A 62 -14.17 5.62 22.61
N SER A 63 -15.44 5.20 22.60
CA SER A 63 -15.94 4.13 21.73
C SER A 63 -15.76 4.50 20.26
N ASP A 64 -16.08 5.74 19.89
CA ASP A 64 -15.92 6.22 18.52
C ASP A 64 -14.45 6.35 18.10
N LEU A 65 -13.58 6.82 19.00
CA LEU A 65 -12.14 6.86 18.75
C LEU A 65 -11.58 5.44 18.54
N VAL A 66 -11.96 4.48 19.39
CA VAL A 66 -11.55 3.08 19.24
C VAL A 66 -12.02 2.50 17.90
N LYS A 67 -13.27 2.77 17.48
CA LYS A 67 -13.77 2.35 16.16
C LYS A 67 -12.94 2.95 15.03
N GLN A 68 -12.59 4.23 15.10
CA GLN A 68 -11.76 4.90 14.10
C GLN A 68 -10.36 4.28 14.03
N ILE A 69 -9.72 4.04 15.18
CA ILE A 69 -8.42 3.37 15.24
C ILE A 69 -8.49 1.96 14.64
N CYS A 70 -9.52 1.18 14.98
CA CYS A 70 -9.72 -0.15 14.42
C CYS A 70 -9.89 -0.11 12.89
N ALA A 71 -10.67 0.84 12.37
CA ALA A 71 -10.87 1.02 10.95
C ALA A 71 -9.57 1.44 10.23
N LEU A 72 -8.83 2.38 10.81
CA LEU A 72 -7.53 2.82 10.30
C LEU A 72 -6.54 1.65 10.27
N HIS A 73 -6.39 0.92 11.37
CA HIS A 73 -5.50 -0.23 11.46
C HIS A 73 -5.85 -1.30 10.41
N ALA A 74 -7.14 -1.60 10.21
CA ALA A 74 -7.59 -2.54 9.19
C ALA A 74 -7.27 -2.05 7.76
N SER A 75 -7.43 -0.76 7.49
CA SER A 75 -7.09 -0.14 6.20
C SER A 75 -5.58 -0.19 5.94
N THR A 76 -4.78 0.23 6.93
CA THR A 76 -3.31 0.19 6.88
C THR A 76 -2.80 -1.24 6.67
N GLY A 77 -3.36 -2.23 7.37
CA GLY A 77 -3.00 -3.63 7.17
C GLY A 77 -3.27 -4.14 5.75
N LYS A 78 -4.38 -3.72 5.13
CA LYS A 78 -4.67 -4.05 3.72
C LYS A 78 -3.66 -3.41 2.77
N ASN A 79 -3.27 -2.16 3.01
CA ASN A 79 -2.29 -1.45 2.19
C ASN A 79 -0.89 -2.09 2.30
N ILE A 80 -0.48 -2.44 3.52
CA ILE A 80 0.78 -3.17 3.75
C ILE A 80 0.77 -4.51 3.01
N ARG A 81 -0.34 -5.26 3.07
CA ARG A 81 -0.45 -6.53 2.34
C ARG A 81 -0.28 -6.34 0.84
N ARG A 82 -0.96 -5.35 0.25
CA ARG A 82 -0.81 -5.04 -1.18
C ARG A 82 0.65 -4.73 -1.55
N LEU A 83 1.36 -3.99 -0.71
CA LEU A 83 2.77 -3.69 -0.92
C LEU A 83 3.64 -4.96 -0.88
N ILE A 84 3.40 -5.84 0.10
CA ILE A 84 4.08 -7.14 0.20
C ILE A 84 3.82 -7.98 -1.06
N ASP A 85 2.56 -8.05 -1.51
CA ASP A 85 2.18 -8.81 -2.71
C ASP A 85 2.90 -8.27 -3.96
N CYS A 86 3.06 -6.95 -4.10
CA CYS A 86 3.83 -6.35 -5.18
C CYS A 86 5.32 -6.74 -5.14
N TYR A 87 5.95 -6.70 -3.96
CA TYR A 87 7.35 -7.11 -3.83
C TYR A 87 7.55 -8.59 -4.09
N GLN A 88 6.64 -9.43 -3.61
CA GLN A 88 6.70 -10.87 -3.88
C GLN A 88 6.56 -11.14 -5.37
N PHE A 89 5.62 -10.47 -6.06
CA PHE A 89 5.46 -10.59 -7.50
C PHE A 89 6.72 -10.22 -8.28
N GLU A 90 7.40 -9.13 -7.90
CA GLU A 90 8.66 -8.72 -8.54
C GLU A 90 9.80 -9.69 -8.22
N ALA A 91 9.92 -10.14 -6.97
CA ALA A 91 10.93 -11.11 -6.55
C ALA A 91 10.78 -12.44 -7.31
N ASP A 92 9.55 -12.94 -7.44
CA ASP A 92 9.25 -14.14 -8.23
C ASP A 92 9.54 -13.90 -9.73
N GLY A 93 9.29 -12.70 -10.21
CA GLY A 93 9.64 -12.24 -11.55
C GLY A 93 11.14 -12.33 -11.83
N ILE A 94 11.96 -11.76 -10.95
CA ILE A 94 13.41 -11.84 -11.01
C ILE A 94 13.86 -13.30 -10.98
N ALA A 95 13.32 -14.10 -10.07
CA ALA A 95 13.65 -15.52 -9.95
C ALA A 95 13.33 -16.31 -11.23
N ARG A 96 12.24 -16.00 -11.93
CA ARG A 96 11.93 -16.56 -13.25
C ARG A 96 12.90 -16.09 -14.32
N ARG A 97 13.19 -14.79 -14.41
CA ARG A 97 14.14 -14.22 -15.38
C ARG A 97 15.53 -14.86 -15.26
N MET A 98 16.00 -15.10 -14.04
CA MET A 98 17.28 -15.79 -13.79
C MET A 98 17.31 -17.24 -14.31
N LYS A 99 16.15 -17.89 -14.43
CA LYS A 99 16.03 -19.30 -14.88
C LYS A 99 15.74 -19.44 -16.38
N VAL A 100 15.54 -18.34 -17.12
CA VAL A 100 15.14 -18.36 -18.53
C VAL A 100 16.12 -19.19 -19.36
N PHE A 101 17.41 -18.88 -19.31
CA PHE A 101 18.41 -19.57 -20.12
C PHE A 101 18.60 -21.05 -19.74
N ASP A 102 18.39 -21.41 -18.47
CA ASP A 102 18.42 -22.80 -18.07
C ASP A 102 17.23 -23.59 -18.64
N LYS A 103 16.07 -22.95 -18.77
CA LYS A 103 14.91 -23.56 -19.43
C LYS A 103 15.07 -23.64 -20.94
N LEU A 104 15.59 -22.59 -21.60
CA LEU A 104 15.77 -22.56 -23.05
C LEU A 104 16.72 -23.66 -23.55
N LYS A 105 17.79 -23.97 -22.80
CA LYS A 105 18.73 -25.05 -23.15
C LYS A 105 18.09 -26.44 -23.27
N ASN A 106 16.94 -26.65 -22.64
CA ASN A 106 16.23 -27.92 -22.61
C ASN A 106 15.12 -28.01 -23.66
N ILE A 107 14.97 -27.01 -24.54
CA ILE A 107 13.96 -27.00 -25.58
C ILE A 107 14.60 -27.49 -26.88
N ASP A 108 14.14 -28.64 -27.34
CA ASP A 108 14.55 -29.21 -28.62
C ASP A 108 14.05 -28.34 -29.79
N GLY A 109 14.84 -28.24 -30.85
CA GLY A 109 14.47 -27.52 -32.08
C GLY A 109 14.74 -26.02 -32.07
N LEU A 110 15.36 -25.47 -31.01
CA LEU A 110 15.77 -24.06 -30.95
C LEU A 110 17.31 -23.96 -31.01
N PRO A 111 17.91 -23.44 -32.10
CA PRO A 111 19.36 -23.31 -32.23
C PRO A 111 19.94 -22.27 -31.26
N ASN A 112 21.23 -22.39 -30.96
CA ASN A 112 21.88 -21.62 -29.88
C ASN A 112 21.79 -20.09 -30.07
N ASP A 113 21.87 -19.60 -31.30
CA ASP A 113 21.76 -18.18 -31.63
C ASP A 113 20.34 -17.66 -31.41
N GLU A 114 19.33 -18.44 -31.78
CA GLU A 114 17.93 -18.14 -31.49
C GLU A 114 17.64 -18.18 -29.99
N GLN A 115 18.18 -19.17 -29.25
CA GLN A 115 18.09 -19.21 -27.78
C GLN A 115 18.58 -17.93 -27.12
N VAL A 116 19.70 -17.35 -27.60
CA VAL A 116 20.21 -16.08 -27.10
C VAL A 116 19.23 -14.94 -27.38
N ARG A 117 18.70 -14.86 -28.61
CA ARG A 117 17.73 -13.82 -29.01
C ARG A 117 16.44 -13.90 -28.20
N VAL A 118 15.78 -15.06 -28.12
CA VAL A 118 14.55 -15.19 -27.32
C VAL A 118 14.82 -15.00 -25.84
N GLY A 119 15.97 -15.45 -25.33
CA GLY A 119 16.32 -15.23 -23.94
C GLY A 119 16.40 -13.75 -23.57
N GLN A 120 16.96 -12.92 -24.45
CA GLN A 120 16.97 -11.47 -24.28
C GLN A 120 15.56 -10.89 -24.30
N LEU A 121 14.72 -11.29 -25.27
CA LEU A 121 13.33 -10.83 -25.38
C LEU A 121 12.49 -11.19 -24.15
N LEU A 122 12.66 -12.41 -23.63
CA LEU A 122 11.97 -12.86 -22.42
C LEU A 122 12.42 -12.05 -21.21
N VAL A 123 13.73 -11.96 -20.95
CA VAL A 123 14.25 -11.24 -19.77
C VAL A 123 13.84 -9.76 -19.76
N GLN A 124 13.69 -9.13 -20.93
CA GLN A 124 13.24 -7.74 -21.06
C GLN A 124 11.72 -7.59 -20.88
N ASN A 125 10.93 -8.63 -21.15
CA ASN A 125 9.47 -8.57 -21.08
C ASN A 125 8.92 -9.54 -20.02
N GLN A 126 8.51 -8.98 -18.89
CA GLN A 126 7.96 -9.72 -17.76
C GLN A 126 6.70 -10.53 -18.13
N VAL A 127 5.84 -10.02 -19.00
CA VAL A 127 4.62 -10.72 -19.43
C VAL A 127 4.98 -11.96 -20.23
N ASN A 128 5.92 -11.83 -21.17
CA ASN A 128 6.37 -12.96 -21.98
C ASN A 128 7.13 -13.99 -21.14
N THR A 129 7.97 -13.54 -20.20
CA THR A 129 8.61 -14.45 -19.23
C THR A 129 7.56 -15.21 -18.44
N ASN A 130 6.57 -14.52 -17.87
CA ASN A 130 5.53 -15.19 -17.09
C ASN A 130 4.79 -16.22 -17.93
N LEU A 131 4.35 -15.84 -19.13
CA LEU A 131 3.68 -16.73 -20.06
C LEU A 131 4.52 -17.97 -20.36
N PHE A 132 5.78 -17.80 -20.74
CA PHE A 132 6.72 -18.90 -21.00
C PHE A 132 6.83 -19.90 -19.84
N PHE A 133 6.86 -19.41 -18.59
CA PHE A 133 6.94 -20.29 -17.41
C PHE A 133 5.61 -20.95 -17.02
N THR A 134 4.47 -20.43 -17.50
CA THR A 134 3.14 -21.04 -17.32
C THR A 134 2.71 -21.97 -18.45
N LEU A 135 3.29 -21.84 -19.65
CA LEU A 135 2.96 -22.71 -20.77
C LEU A 135 3.41 -24.16 -20.50
N ASP A 136 2.59 -25.11 -20.93
CA ASP A 136 3.00 -26.51 -21.03
C ASP A 136 4.12 -26.67 -22.05
N ASP A 137 4.98 -27.66 -21.84
CA ASP A 137 6.22 -27.81 -22.62
C ASP A 137 5.94 -27.96 -24.14
N GLU A 138 4.81 -28.56 -24.52
CA GLU A 138 4.40 -28.74 -25.93
C GLU A 138 4.13 -27.43 -26.68
N PHE A 139 3.77 -26.35 -25.98
CA PHE A 139 3.48 -25.05 -26.60
C PHE A 139 4.68 -24.09 -26.61
N LYS A 140 5.76 -24.42 -25.88
CA LYS A 140 6.88 -23.50 -25.69
C LYS A 140 7.62 -23.17 -26.96
N LEU A 141 7.96 -24.18 -27.78
CA LEU A 141 8.72 -23.94 -29.00
C LEU A 141 7.95 -23.02 -29.97
N GLY A 142 6.66 -23.27 -30.18
CA GLY A 142 5.81 -22.43 -31.04
C GLY A 142 5.73 -20.98 -30.54
N PHE A 143 5.57 -20.78 -29.23
CA PHE A 143 5.60 -19.46 -28.63
C PHE A 143 6.96 -18.75 -28.81
N LEU A 144 8.07 -19.47 -28.66
CA LEU A 144 9.41 -18.89 -28.82
C LEU A 144 9.69 -18.49 -30.27
N ILE A 145 9.26 -19.30 -31.24
CA ILE A 145 9.37 -18.96 -32.66
C ILE A 145 8.57 -17.68 -32.95
N GLN A 146 7.35 -17.57 -32.42
CA GLN A 146 6.54 -16.36 -32.59
C GLN A 146 7.19 -15.08 -32.01
N LEU A 147 8.06 -15.21 -30.99
CA LEU A 147 8.80 -14.07 -30.46
C LEU A 147 9.96 -13.63 -31.38
N LEU A 148 10.41 -14.48 -32.30
CA LEU A 148 11.53 -14.19 -33.19
C LEU A 148 11.12 -13.56 -34.52
N ASP A 149 9.84 -13.72 -34.90
CA ASP A 149 9.18 -13.09 -36.06
C ASP A 149 8.91 -11.60 -35.83
#